data_AF-A0A318AZ71-F1
#
_entry.id   AF-A0A318AZ71-F1
#
_cell.length_a   1.000
_cell.length_b   1.000
_cell.length_c   1.000
_cell.angle_alpha   90.00
_cell.angle_beta   90.00
_cell.angle_gamma   90.00
#
_symmetry.space_group_name_H-M   'P 1'
#
loop_
_entity.id
_entity.type
_entity.pdbx_description
1 polymer ?
#
loop_
_entity_poly.entity_id
_entity_poly.type
_entity_poly.pdbx_seq_one_letter_code
_entity_poly.pdbx_strand_id
1 'polypeptide(L)'
;RLSRTAGALPGRLALAEAVERAALDILRRRKPDRPLETNVEFYTALLLEALGFPPKAFTCVFAAGRTVGWLAHAREQQAGGKLIRPQSIYVGPRPKAAA
;
A
#
# COMPACT_ATOMS: atom_id res chain seq x y z
N ARG A 1 -4.51 -19.11 -20.07
CA ARG A 1 -5.12 -18.05 -20.91
C ARG A 1 -4.86 -16.65 -20.30
N LEU A 2 -3.61 -16.35 -19.88
CA LEU A 2 -3.18 -15.05 -19.33
C LEU A 2 -2.09 -14.37 -20.20
N SER A 3 -1.64 -15.04 -21.27
CA SER A 3 -0.46 -14.62 -22.05
C SER A 3 -0.77 -13.79 -23.30
N ARG A 4 -2.04 -13.50 -23.64
CA ARG A 4 -2.39 -12.82 -24.91
C ARG A 4 -2.46 -11.29 -24.83
N THR A 5 -2.27 -10.70 -23.66
CA THR A 5 -2.36 -9.24 -23.41
C THR A 5 -1.22 -8.68 -22.56
N ALA A 6 -0.15 -9.44 -22.32
CA ALA A 6 1.05 -8.90 -21.67
C ALA A 6 1.90 -8.14 -22.72
N GLY A 7 1.35 -7.03 -23.20
CA GLY A 7 2.10 -6.07 -23.99
C GLY A 7 2.71 -5.05 -23.05
N ALA A 8 3.95 -5.28 -22.60
CA ALA A 8 4.74 -4.18 -22.05
C ALA A 8 4.78 -3.09 -23.11
N LEU A 9 4.10 -1.97 -22.87
CA LEU A 9 4.14 -0.82 -23.79
C LEU A 9 5.60 -0.36 -23.85
N PRO A 10 6.25 -0.40 -25.02
CA PRO A 10 7.64 0.03 -25.16
C PRO A 10 7.80 1.45 -24.58
N GLY A 11 8.74 1.62 -23.65
CA GLY A 11 9.02 2.92 -23.02
C GLY A 11 8.22 3.26 -21.75
N ARG A 12 7.30 2.40 -21.26
CA ARG A 12 6.59 2.63 -19.98
C ARG A 12 7.51 2.85 -18.78
N LEU A 13 8.58 2.06 -18.68
CA LEU A 13 9.57 2.18 -17.60
C LEU A 13 10.32 3.52 -17.69
N ALA A 14 10.84 3.85 -18.87
CA ALA A 14 11.52 5.13 -19.12
C ALA A 14 10.61 6.34 -18.83
N LEU A 15 9.32 6.25 -19.17
CA LEU A 15 8.33 7.26 -18.80
C LEU A 15 8.16 7.37 -17.29
N ALA A 16 8.06 6.25 -16.57
CA ALA A 16 7.94 6.27 -15.11
C ALA A 16 9.17 6.86 -14.43
N GLU A 17 10.38 6.55 -14.90
CA GLU A 17 11.63 7.15 -14.40
C GLU A 17 11.71 8.66 -14.69
N ALA A 18 11.20 9.11 -15.84
CA ALA A 18 11.10 10.54 -16.14
C ALA A 18 10.07 11.24 -15.23
N VAL A 19 8.92 10.60 -14.99
CA VAL A 19 7.87 11.11 -14.09
C VAL A 19 8.36 11.16 -12.65
N GLU A 20 9.02 10.11 -12.17
CA GLU A 20 9.60 10.06 -10.83
C GLU A 20 10.57 11.22 -10.61
N ARG A 21 11.54 11.41 -11.50
CA ARG A 21 12.51 12.51 -11.41
C ARG A 21 11.81 13.87 -11.34
N ALA A 22 10.91 14.13 -12.29
CA ALA A 22 10.18 15.40 -12.34
C ALA A 22 9.31 15.63 -11.08
N ALA A 23 8.63 14.58 -10.60
CA ALA A 23 7.80 14.65 -9.41
C ALA A 23 8.63 14.94 -8.16
N LEU A 24 9.74 14.23 -7.96
CA LEU A 24 10.64 14.46 -6.82
C LEU A 24 11.23 15.87 -6.84
N ASP A 25 11.64 16.37 -8.00
CA ASP A 25 12.17 17.74 -8.13
C ASP A 25 11.12 18.82 -7.80
N ILE A 26 9.86 18.59 -8.20
CA ILE A 26 8.74 19.48 -7.85
C ILE A 26 8.43 19.40 -6.35
N LEU A 27 8.38 18.19 -5.79
CA LEU A 27 8.04 17.98 -4.38
C LEU A 27 9.11 18.55 -3.46
N ARG A 28 10.40 18.39 -3.77
CA ARG A 28 11.52 18.99 -3.03
C ARG A 28 11.42 20.52 -2.99
N ARG A 29 11.09 21.15 -4.11
CA ARG A 29 10.91 22.61 -4.19
C ARG A 29 9.67 23.10 -3.42
N ARG A 30 8.57 22.35 -3.48
CA ARG A 30 7.30 22.77 -2.84
C ARG A 30 7.20 22.41 -1.36
N LYS A 31 7.94 21.41 -0.89
CA LYS A 31 7.91 20.91 0.49
C LYS A 31 9.34 20.69 1.01
N PRO A 32 10.15 21.75 1.13
CA PRO A 32 11.57 21.63 1.51
C PRO A 32 11.77 21.00 2.89
N ASP A 33 10.88 21.26 3.84
CA ASP A 33 10.97 20.72 5.21
C ASP A 33 10.38 19.31 5.36
N ARG A 34 9.90 18.72 4.27
CA ARG A 34 9.29 17.38 4.27
C ARG A 34 9.86 16.55 3.12
N PRO A 35 10.88 15.71 3.38
CA PRO A 35 11.41 14.81 2.36
C PRO A 35 10.30 13.86 1.91
N LEU A 36 10.00 13.89 0.61
CA LEU A 36 9.04 13.03 -0.05
C LEU A 36 9.77 12.24 -1.12
N GLU A 37 9.75 10.92 -0.97
CA GLU A 37 10.38 9.97 -1.89
C GLU A 37 9.32 9.07 -2.52
N THR A 38 9.69 8.40 -3.60
CA THR A 38 8.81 7.47 -4.30
C THR A 38 8.52 6.26 -3.42
N ASN A 39 7.25 5.90 -3.33
CA ASN A 39 6.83 4.70 -2.62
C ASN A 39 6.96 3.45 -3.51
N VAL A 40 6.96 2.27 -2.87
CA VAL A 40 7.06 0.99 -3.59
C VAL A 40 5.88 0.76 -4.54
N GLU A 41 4.71 1.34 -4.23
CA GLU A 41 3.49 1.19 -5.02
C GLU A 41 3.65 1.78 -6.43
N PHE A 42 4.42 2.85 -6.61
CA PHE A 42 4.65 3.48 -7.91
C PHE A 42 5.19 2.48 -8.94
N TYR A 43 6.27 1.77 -8.60
CA TYR A 43 6.85 0.75 -9.47
C TYR A 43 6.08 -0.57 -9.45
N THR A 44 5.42 -0.90 -8.33
CA THR A 44 4.59 -2.11 -8.25
C THR A 44 3.43 -2.05 -9.25
N ALA A 45 2.82 -0.88 -9.45
CA ALA A 45 1.78 -0.70 -10.46
C ALA A 45 2.28 -1.01 -11.89
N LEU A 46 3.48 -0.52 -12.24
CA LEU A 46 4.11 -0.82 -13.53
C LEU A 46 4.40 -2.31 -13.71
N LEU A 47 4.94 -2.95 -12.68
CA LEU A 47 5.25 -4.38 -12.69
C LEU A 47 3.97 -5.21 -12.93
N LEU A 48 2.91 -4.94 -12.18
CA LEU A 48 1.65 -5.68 -12.30
C LEU A 48 0.99 -5.46 -13.65
N GLU A 49 1.07 -4.26 -14.20
CA GLU A 49 0.61 -3.98 -15.57
C GLU A 49 1.43 -4.76 -16.61
N ALA A 50 2.75 -4.76 -16.51
CA ALA A 50 3.63 -5.49 -17.43
C ALA A 50 3.37 -7.02 -17.39
N LEU A 51 2.97 -7.53 -16.22
CA LEU A 51 2.56 -8.93 -16.02
C LEU A 51 1.11 -9.20 -16.45
N GLY A 52 0.37 -8.19 -16.92
CA GLY A 52 -1.00 -8.32 -17.43
C GLY A 52 -2.08 -8.42 -16.36
N PHE A 53 -1.80 -8.03 -15.11
CA PHE A 53 -2.82 -7.98 -14.07
C PHE A 53 -3.78 -6.80 -14.32
N PRO A 54 -5.10 -7.00 -14.21
CA PRO A 54 -6.04 -5.89 -14.26
C PRO A 54 -5.91 -5.03 -12.99
N PRO A 55 -6.11 -3.70 -13.05
CA PRO A 55 -5.96 -2.81 -11.89
C PRO A 55 -6.78 -3.24 -10.66
N LYS A 56 -7.98 -3.80 -10.87
CA LYS A 56 -8.84 -4.33 -9.80
C LYS A 56 -8.24 -5.52 -9.03
N ALA A 57 -7.21 -6.18 -9.57
CA ALA A 57 -6.52 -7.28 -8.91
C ALA A 57 -5.38 -6.83 -7.98
N PHE A 58 -5.01 -5.53 -7.98
CA PHE A 58 -3.89 -5.00 -7.19
C PHE A 58 -3.97 -5.42 -5.72
N THR A 59 -5.11 -5.17 -5.07
CA THR A 59 -5.31 -5.50 -3.65
C THR A 59 -5.19 -6.99 -3.38
N CYS A 60 -5.68 -7.84 -4.29
CA CYS A 60 -5.59 -9.30 -4.13
C CYS A 60 -4.14 -9.79 -4.22
N VAL A 61 -3.37 -9.29 -5.20
CA VAL A 61 -1.95 -9.65 -5.35
C VAL A 61 -1.12 -9.14 -4.18
N PHE A 62 -1.37 -7.91 -3.75
CA PHE A 62 -0.73 -7.33 -2.57
C PHE A 62 -1.03 -8.16 -1.30
N ALA A 63 -2.30 -8.48 -1.07
CA ALA A 63 -2.71 -9.32 0.06
C ALA A 63 -2.05 -10.71 0.02
N ALA A 64 -1.98 -11.33 -1.17
CA ALA A 64 -1.29 -12.60 -1.35
C ALA A 64 0.18 -12.51 -0.91
N GLY A 65 0.92 -11.46 -1.30
CA GLY A 65 2.28 -11.22 -0.83
C GLY A 65 2.38 -10.96 0.67
N ARG A 66 1.36 -10.33 1.28
CA ARG A 66 1.32 -10.07 2.72
C ARG A 66 1.02 -11.29 3.59
N THR A 67 0.43 -12.35 3.02
CA THR A 67 0.08 -13.58 3.77
C THR A 67 1.26 -14.17 4.55
N VAL A 68 2.47 -14.16 3.96
CA VAL A 68 3.69 -14.66 4.63
C VAL A 68 3.96 -13.89 5.93
N GLY A 69 3.89 -12.55 5.88
CA GLY A 69 4.09 -11.71 7.05
C GLY A 69 2.96 -11.84 8.07
N TRP A 70 1.71 -11.94 7.61
CA TRP A 70 0.56 -12.16 8.50
C TRP A 70 0.66 -13.48 9.26
N LEU A 71 1.03 -14.56 8.56
CA LEU A 71 1.21 -15.87 9.18
C LEU A 71 2.40 -15.87 10.15
N ALA A 72 3.51 -15.22 9.80
CA ALA A 72 4.65 -15.07 10.69
C ALA A 72 4.25 -14.35 12.00
N HIS A 73 3.60 -13.19 11.91
CA HIS A 73 3.15 -12.45 13.08
C HIS A 73 2.04 -13.17 13.86
N ALA A 74 1.13 -13.88 13.19
CA ALA A 74 0.10 -14.67 13.88
C ALA A 74 0.74 -15.77 14.75
N ARG A 75 1.78 -16.44 14.24
CA ARG A 75 2.53 -17.45 15.00
C ARG A 75 3.31 -16.84 16.16
N GLU A 76 3.97 -15.70 15.94
CA GLU A 76 4.67 -14.96 16.99
C GLU A 76 3.71 -14.53 18.12
N GLN A 77 2.55 -14.00 17.74
CA GLN A 77 1.50 -13.60 18.68
C GLN A 77 0.94 -14.79 19.46
N GLN A 78 0.75 -15.95 18.80
CA GLN A 78 0.30 -17.18 19.45
C GLN A 78 1.33 -17.70 20.46
N ALA A 79 2.63 -17.60 20.16
CA ALA A 79 3.69 -17.96 21.09
C ALA A 79 3.80 -17.01 22.28
N GLY A 80 3.55 -15.71 22.07
CA GLY A 80 3.57 -14.69 23.13
C GLY A 80 2.35 -14.71 24.06
N GLY A 81 1.21 -15.24 23.62
CA GLY A 81 0.04 -15.53 24.46
C GLY A 81 -0.67 -14.31 25.09
N LYS A 82 -0.35 -13.09 24.67
CA LYS A 82 -0.88 -11.85 25.28
C LYS A 82 -2.05 -11.28 24.49
N LEU A 83 -3.22 -11.15 25.12
CA LEU A 83 -4.37 -10.49 24.48
C LEU A 83 -4.06 -9.01 24.15
N ILE A 84 -4.30 -8.61 22.90
CA ILE A 84 -4.25 -7.21 22.47
C ILE A 84 -5.59 -6.56 22.83
N ARG A 85 -5.61 -5.77 23.92
CA ARG A 85 -6.81 -5.11 24.44
C ARG A 85 -6.58 -3.61 24.70
N PRO A 86 -6.62 -2.76 23.65
CA PRO A 86 -6.58 -1.31 23.85
C PRO A 86 -7.82 -0.82 24.58
N GLN A 87 -7.69 0.28 25.33
CA GLN A 87 -8.83 1.00 25.91
C GLN A 87 -9.22 2.17 24.99
N SER A 88 -10.47 2.60 25.08
CA SER A 88 -10.97 3.79 24.39
C SER A 88 -11.78 4.64 25.35
N ILE A 89 -11.76 5.95 25.13
CA ILE A 89 -12.51 6.92 25.94
C ILE A 89 -13.72 7.36 25.13
N TYR A 90 -14.91 7.18 25.69
CA TYR A 90 -16.14 7.71 25.10
C TYR A 90 -16.22 9.23 25.33
N VAL A 91 -16.37 9.98 24.26
CA VAL A 91 -16.47 11.46 24.26
C VAL A 91 -17.84 11.97 23.80
N GLY A 92 -18.82 11.07 23.64
CA GLY A 92 -20.17 11.44 23.25
C GLY A 92 -21.01 11.94 24.43
N PRO A 93 -22.24 12.41 24.17
CA PRO A 93 -23.15 12.84 25.23
C PRO A 93 -23.47 11.67 26.17
N ARG A 94 -23.56 11.96 27.47
CA ARG A 94 -24.07 10.99 28.45
C ARG A 94 -25.59 10.87 28.27
N PRO A 95 -26.17 9.66 28.41
CA PRO A 95 -27.62 9.50 28.43
C PRO A 95 -28.24 10.42 29.49
N LYS A 96 -29.37 11.04 29.16
CA LYS A 96 -30.17 11.73 30.19
C LYS A 96 -30.70 10.68 31.15
N ALA A 97 -30.59 10.92 32.45
CA ALA A 97 -31.23 10.07 33.45
C ALA A 97 -32.74 9.99 33.14
N ALA A 98 -33.33 8.80 33.27
CA ALA A 98 -34.77 8.64 33.17
C ALA A 98 -35.45 9.48 34.27
N ALA A 99 -36.54 10.16 33.91
CA ALA A 99 -37.35 10.95 34.84
C ALA A 99 -38.10 10.05 35.83
#